data_AF-A0A6N7DWA9-F1
#
_entry.id   AF-A0A6N7DWA9-F1
#
_cell.length_a   1.000
_cell.length_b   1.000
_cell.length_c   1.000
_cell.angle_alpha   90.00
_cell.angle_beta   90.00
_cell.angle_gamma   90.00
#
_symmetry.space_group_name_H-M   'P 1'
#
loop_
_entity.id
_entity.type
_entity.pdbx_description
1 polymer ?
#
loop_
_entity_poly.entity_id
_entity_poly.type
_entity_poly.pdbx_seq_one_letter_code
_entity_poly.pdbx_strand_id
1 'polypeptide(L)'
;MKQFLRYQISGTVFIIWALLFYISWTLDIYSNGMPDEFFQLFLSCAYDAFHESIWILAFSALPIGVLIHQFSVIIKNLFGLRLLPALSDRPRIEILNGFELSHERTQYITEHISNLNSFYYVRVDNGLLAPLLAFITVSFIYGYPNIFLTTLAVIIGFITLAYVPRIYCELKQYYSCLDTQ
;
A
#
# COMPACT_ATOMS: atom_id res chain seq x y z
N MET A 1 -4.70 10.97 -15.22
CA MET A 1 -4.94 9.52 -15.40
C MET A 1 -4.04 8.62 -14.54
N LYS A 2 -2.72 8.82 -14.49
CA LYS A 2 -1.81 7.93 -13.70
C LYS A 2 -2.20 7.79 -12.22
N GLN A 3 -2.58 8.88 -11.56
CA GLN A 3 -2.98 8.86 -10.14
C GLN A 3 -4.29 8.09 -9.89
N PHE A 4 -5.31 8.30 -10.72
CA PHE A 4 -6.59 7.59 -10.63
C PHE A 4 -6.40 6.07 -10.75
N LEU A 5 -5.65 5.65 -11.78
CA LEU A 5 -5.33 4.23 -11.98
C LEU A 5 -4.58 3.66 -10.77
N ARG A 6 -3.66 4.44 -10.18
CA ARG A 6 -2.93 4.01 -8.99
C ARG A 6 -3.86 3.76 -7.81
N TYR A 7 -4.80 4.66 -7.54
CA TYR A 7 -5.77 4.49 -6.45
C TYR A 7 -6.65 3.26 -6.69
N GLN A 8 -7.16 3.09 -7.90
CA GLN A 8 -7.94 1.91 -8.24
C GLN A 8 -7.15 0.62 -8.04
N ILE A 9 -5.87 0.58 -8.45
CA ILE A 9 -4.99 -0.56 -8.20
C ILE A 9 -4.84 -0.81 -6.69
N SER A 10 -4.55 0.21 -5.88
CA SER A 10 -4.38 0.06 -4.43
C SER A 10 -5.63 -0.48 -3.74
N GLY A 11 -6.81 0.01 -4.12
CA GLY A 11 -8.07 -0.51 -3.60
C GLY A 11 -8.35 -1.94 -4.03
N THR A 12 -8.11 -2.27 -5.30
CA THR A 12 -8.25 -3.64 -5.80
C THR A 12 -7.31 -4.60 -5.07
N VAL A 13 -6.05 -4.21 -4.86
CA VAL A 13 -5.08 -5.00 -4.09
C VAL A 13 -5.56 -5.23 -2.66
N PHE A 14 -6.10 -4.20 -1.99
CA PHE A 14 -6.71 -4.35 -0.67
C PHE A 14 -7.86 -5.37 -0.69
N ILE A 15 -8.79 -5.27 -1.65
CA ILE A 15 -9.93 -6.19 -1.76
C ILE A 15 -9.46 -7.62 -1.95
N ILE A 16 -8.48 -7.86 -2.84
CA ILE A 16 -7.92 -9.19 -3.07
C ILE A 16 -7.33 -9.76 -1.78
N TRP A 17 -6.55 -8.97 -1.04
CA TRP A 17 -5.99 -9.42 0.24
C TRP A 17 -7.06 -9.67 1.29
N ALA A 18 -8.09 -8.82 1.38
CA ALA A 18 -9.18 -8.99 2.32
C ALA A 18 -9.94 -10.29 2.04
N LEU A 19 -10.21 -10.60 0.76
CA LEU A 19 -10.84 -11.86 0.37
C LEU A 19 -9.96 -13.07 0.66
N LEU A 20 -8.65 -13.00 0.36
CA LEU A 20 -7.71 -14.07 0.69
C LEU A 20 -7.71 -14.36 2.19
N PHE A 21 -7.57 -13.32 3.03
CA PHE A 21 -7.58 -13.49 4.48
C PHE A 21 -8.93 -14.01 5.00
N TYR A 22 -10.04 -13.47 4.50
CA TYR A 22 -11.38 -13.90 4.89
C TYR A 22 -11.60 -15.38 4.57
N ILE A 23 -11.27 -15.81 3.34
CA ILE A 23 -11.42 -17.20 2.90
C ILE A 23 -10.49 -18.12 3.70
N SER A 24 -9.22 -17.76 3.88
CA SER A 24 -8.29 -18.56 4.68
C SER A 24 -8.77 -18.75 6.12
N TRP A 25 -9.29 -17.68 6.73
CA TRP A 25 -9.84 -17.75 8.09
C TRP A 25 -11.04 -18.66 8.18
N THR A 26 -11.95 -18.48 7.23
CA THR A 26 -13.17 -19.27 7.11
C THR A 26 -12.81 -20.75 7.04
N LEU A 27 -11.92 -21.13 6.11
CA LEU A 27 -11.46 -22.51 5.95
C LEU A 27 -10.83 -23.08 7.22
N ASP A 28 -10.03 -22.30 7.95
CA ASP A 28 -9.42 -22.72 9.22
C ASP A 28 -10.48 -23.05 10.29
N ILE A 29 -11.53 -22.22 10.42
CA ILE A 29 -12.67 -22.51 11.31
C ILE A 29 -13.36 -23.81 10.89
N TYR A 30 -13.60 -24.01 9.59
CA TYR A 30 -14.29 -25.20 9.08
C TYR A 30 -13.48 -26.49 9.28
N SER A 31 -12.17 -26.46 9.02
CA SER A 31 -11.29 -27.62 9.17
C SER A 31 -11.20 -28.13 10.61
N ASN A 32 -11.56 -27.31 11.59
CA ASN A 32 -11.49 -27.63 13.01
C ASN A 32 -12.79 -28.21 13.60
N GLY A 33 -13.77 -28.63 12.78
CA GLY A 33 -14.85 -29.53 13.27
C GLY A 33 -16.25 -29.32 12.74
N MET A 34 -16.45 -28.67 11.57
CA MET A 34 -17.80 -28.60 10.97
C MET A 34 -18.09 -29.78 10.05
N PRO A 35 -19.31 -30.36 10.08
CA PRO A 35 -19.72 -31.40 9.15
C PRO A 35 -19.70 -30.92 7.69
N ASP A 36 -19.29 -31.79 6.76
CA ASP A 36 -19.12 -31.48 5.33
C ASP A 36 -20.37 -30.89 4.67
N GLU A 37 -21.57 -31.36 5.06
CA GLU A 37 -22.84 -30.86 4.52
C GLU A 37 -23.08 -29.37 4.87
N PHE A 38 -22.69 -28.97 6.08
CA PHE A 38 -22.82 -27.58 6.52
C PHE A 38 -21.78 -26.68 5.84
N PHE A 39 -20.59 -27.22 5.55
CA PHE A 39 -19.57 -26.53 4.78
C PHE A 39 -20.03 -26.25 3.34
N GLN A 40 -20.65 -27.24 2.68
CA GLN A 40 -21.21 -27.05 1.33
C GLN A 40 -22.34 -26.03 1.30
N LEU A 41 -23.25 -26.06 2.29
CA LEU A 41 -24.30 -25.07 2.43
C LEU A 41 -23.72 -23.67 2.63
N PHE A 42 -22.72 -23.51 3.51
CA PHE A 42 -22.05 -22.23 3.70
C PHE A 42 -21.39 -21.72 2.41
N LEU A 43 -20.67 -22.57 1.67
CA LEU A 43 -20.04 -22.17 0.41
C LEU A 43 -21.08 -21.69 -0.61
N SER A 44 -22.25 -22.33 -0.67
CA SER A 44 -23.34 -21.90 -1.56
C SER A 44 -23.90 -20.54 -1.16
N CYS A 45 -24.18 -20.30 0.13
CA CYS A 45 -24.66 -19.00 0.60
C CYS A 45 -23.61 -17.90 0.45
N ALA A 46 -22.33 -18.22 0.68
CA ALA A 46 -21.23 -17.29 0.49
C ALA A 46 -21.05 -16.93 -0.99
N TYR A 47 -21.23 -17.89 -1.90
CA TYR A 47 -21.19 -17.66 -3.34
C TYR A 47 -22.28 -16.69 -3.80
N ASP A 48 -23.52 -16.90 -3.35
CA ASP A 48 -24.65 -16.03 -3.70
C ASP A 48 -24.46 -14.62 -3.13
N ALA A 49 -24.08 -14.51 -1.86
CA ALA A 49 -23.79 -13.22 -1.22
C ALA A 49 -22.62 -12.49 -1.90
N PHE A 50 -21.58 -13.22 -2.31
CA PHE A 50 -20.43 -12.65 -3.00
C PHE A 50 -20.80 -12.15 -4.40
N HIS A 51 -21.64 -12.89 -5.14
CA HIS A 51 -22.10 -12.51 -6.47
C HIS A 51 -22.87 -11.19 -6.45
N GLU A 52 -23.73 -10.97 -5.44
CA GLU A 52 -24.45 -9.70 -5.29
C GLU A 52 -23.53 -8.56 -4.82
N SER A 53 -22.52 -8.88 -4.00
CA SER A 53 -21.64 -7.90 -3.36
C SER A 53 -20.43 -7.48 -4.21
N ILE A 54 -20.13 -8.18 -5.31
CA ILE A 54 -18.92 -7.94 -6.11
C ILE A 54 -18.90 -6.55 -6.74
N TRP A 55 -20.06 -6.02 -7.11
CA TRP A 55 -20.20 -4.66 -7.64
C TRP A 55 -19.90 -3.62 -6.58
N ILE A 56 -20.43 -3.80 -5.36
CA ILE A 56 -20.15 -2.92 -4.23
C ILE A 56 -18.65 -2.90 -3.93
N LEU A 57 -18.02 -4.08 -3.89
CA LEU A 57 -16.57 -4.19 -3.73
C LEU A 57 -15.81 -3.46 -4.85
N ALA A 58 -16.17 -3.69 -6.12
CA ALA A 58 -15.53 -3.04 -7.26
C ALA A 58 -15.66 -1.50 -7.22
N PHE A 59 -16.83 -0.97 -6.87
CA PHE A 59 -17.03 0.48 -6.73
C PHE A 59 -16.32 1.06 -5.51
N SER A 60 -16.17 0.28 -4.44
CA SER A 60 -15.43 0.70 -3.23
C SER A 60 -13.92 0.74 -3.42
N ALA A 61 -13.37 0.10 -4.46
CA ALA A 61 -11.93 0.04 -4.70
C ALA A 61 -11.31 1.45 -4.80
N LEU A 62 -11.93 2.36 -5.57
CA LEU A 62 -11.39 3.71 -5.73
C LEU A 62 -11.31 4.49 -4.40
N PRO A 63 -12.41 4.66 -3.62
CA PRO A 63 -12.33 5.39 -2.36
C PRO A 63 -11.39 4.72 -1.34
N ILE A 64 -11.37 3.38 -1.27
CA ILE A 64 -10.42 2.65 -0.41
C ILE A 64 -8.98 2.97 -0.82
N GLY A 65 -8.68 2.90 -2.12
CA GLY A 65 -7.35 3.19 -2.64
C GLY A 65 -6.90 4.63 -2.40
N VAL A 66 -7.82 5.60 -2.49
CA VAL A 66 -7.54 7.00 -2.12
C VAL A 66 -7.16 7.09 -0.64
N LEU A 67 -7.93 6.45 0.26
CA LEU A 67 -7.62 6.46 1.69
C LEU A 67 -6.27 5.83 2.00
N ILE A 68 -5.98 4.66 1.41
CA ILE A 68 -4.68 3.99 1.53
C ILE A 68 -3.55 4.93 1.13
N HIS A 69 -3.70 5.64 0.01
CA HIS A 69 -2.70 6.60 -0.40
C HIS A 69 -2.58 7.78 0.57
N GLN A 70 -3.69 8.34 1.07
CA GLN A 70 -3.58 9.44 2.04
C GLN A 70 -2.84 8.99 3.30
N PHE A 71 -3.07 7.75 3.76
CA PHE A 71 -2.28 7.17 4.84
C PHE A 71 -0.80 7.06 4.50
N SER A 72 -0.42 6.63 3.28
CA SER A 72 0.99 6.57 2.90
C SER A 72 1.65 7.93 2.83
N VAL A 73 0.95 8.97 2.36
CA VAL A 73 1.44 10.36 2.35
C VAL A 73 1.70 10.84 3.78
N ILE A 74 0.76 10.57 4.70
CA ILE A 74 0.90 10.94 6.11
C ILE A 74 2.10 10.23 6.74
N ILE A 75 2.22 8.92 6.53
CA ILE A 75 3.34 8.11 7.03
C ILE A 75 4.66 8.65 6.49
N LYS A 76 4.75 8.82 5.16
CA LYS A 76 5.95 9.30 4.50
C LYS A 76 6.39 10.66 5.03
N ASN A 77 5.46 11.60 5.18
CA ASN A 77 5.78 12.93 5.70
C ASN A 77 6.07 12.90 7.19
N LEU A 78 5.44 12.04 7.99
CA LEU A 78 5.77 11.89 9.41
C LEU A 78 7.22 11.42 9.60
N PHE A 79 7.63 10.38 8.87
CA PHE A 79 9.02 9.92 8.87
C PHE A 79 9.96 10.91 8.18
N GLY A 80 9.51 11.51 7.08
CA GLY A 80 10.24 12.47 6.28
C GLY A 80 10.58 13.75 7.04
N LEU A 81 9.72 14.20 7.96
CA LEU A 81 9.95 15.44 8.72
C LEU A 81 10.94 15.28 9.85
N ARG A 82 11.06 14.09 10.45
CA ARG A 82 11.85 13.89 11.68
C ARG A 82 13.05 12.99 11.51
N LEU A 83 12.95 11.96 10.68
CA LEU A 83 13.93 10.88 10.63
C LEU A 83 14.67 10.84 9.28
N LEU A 84 13.98 11.10 8.19
CA LEU A 84 14.52 10.95 6.83
C LEU A 84 14.13 12.14 5.94
N PRO A 85 14.75 13.34 6.11
CA PRO A 85 14.42 14.57 5.39
C PRO A 85 14.30 14.45 3.87
N ALA A 86 15.10 13.58 3.26
CA ALA A 86 15.06 13.32 1.82
C ALA A 86 13.78 12.58 1.36
N LEU A 87 13.00 11.97 2.24
CA LEU A 87 11.71 11.36 1.90
C LEU A 87 10.52 12.33 2.01
N SER A 88 10.71 13.53 2.54
CA SER A 88 9.63 14.51 2.66
C SER A 88 9.14 14.96 1.28
N ASP A 89 7.82 15.09 1.11
CA ASP A 89 7.24 15.65 -0.12
C ASP A 89 7.21 17.17 -0.14
N ARG A 90 7.71 17.83 0.91
CA ARG A 90 7.74 19.29 0.95
C ARG A 90 8.64 19.83 -0.17
N PRO A 91 8.21 20.88 -0.88
CA PRO A 91 9.08 21.54 -1.84
C PRO A 91 10.31 22.06 -1.11
N ARG A 92 11.48 21.75 -1.65
CA ARG A 92 12.76 22.24 -1.16
C ARG A 92 12.99 23.66 -1.66
N ILE A 93 13.38 24.55 -0.77
CA ILE A 93 13.60 25.97 -1.07
C ILE A 93 14.67 26.13 -2.15
N GLU A 94 15.66 25.22 -2.18
CA GLU A 94 16.69 25.18 -3.22
C GLU A 94 16.10 25.00 -4.63
N ILE A 95 15.01 24.21 -4.75
CA ILE A 95 14.29 24.03 -6.03
C ILE A 95 13.51 25.27 -6.45
N LEU A 96 13.00 26.03 -5.47
CA LEU A 96 12.18 27.22 -5.71
C LEU A 96 12.99 28.46 -6.08
N ASN A 97 14.26 28.53 -5.67
CA ASN A 97 15.11 29.71 -5.88
C ASN A 97 15.86 29.72 -7.23
N GLY A 98 15.57 28.77 -8.13
CA GLY A 98 16.13 28.75 -9.48
C GLY A 98 17.59 28.31 -9.50
N PHE A 99 17.83 27.04 -9.84
CA PHE A 99 19.18 26.53 -10.04
C PHE A 99 19.86 27.22 -11.24
N GLU A 100 21.16 27.51 -11.13
CA GLU A 100 22.03 27.81 -12.28
C GLU A 100 22.35 26.55 -13.11
N LEU A 101 21.56 25.48 -12.98
CA LEU A 101 21.67 24.27 -13.78
C LEU A 101 21.04 24.49 -15.16
N SER A 102 21.60 23.82 -16.18
CA SER A 102 20.94 23.75 -17.48
C SER A 102 19.53 23.19 -17.33
N HIS A 103 18.58 23.73 -18.09
CA HIS A 103 17.17 23.33 -18.04
C HIS A 103 16.99 21.81 -18.15
N GLU A 104 17.79 21.16 -19.01
CA GLU A 104 17.82 19.71 -19.22
C GLU A 104 18.22 18.92 -17.98
N ARG A 105 19.23 19.37 -17.22
CA ARG A 105 19.67 18.68 -15.99
C ARG A 105 18.63 18.80 -14.88
N THR A 106 18.05 19.99 -14.71
CA THR A 106 16.98 20.22 -13.74
C THR A 106 15.76 19.36 -14.04
N GLN A 107 15.35 19.28 -15.30
CA GLN A 107 14.26 18.42 -15.74
C GLN A 107 14.56 16.95 -15.45
N TYR A 108 15.77 16.47 -15.81
CA TYR A 108 16.19 15.10 -15.56
C TYR A 108 16.11 14.72 -14.07
N ILE A 109 16.68 15.55 -13.18
CA ILE A 109 16.68 15.29 -11.73
C ILE A 109 15.25 15.30 -11.18
N THR A 110 14.44 16.28 -11.59
CA THR A 110 13.05 16.41 -11.12
C THR A 110 12.19 15.22 -11.53
N GLU A 111 12.36 14.73 -12.76
CA GLU A 111 11.68 13.51 -13.25
C GLU A 111 12.10 12.27 -12.46
N HIS A 112 13.40 12.11 -12.14
CA HIS A 112 13.90 10.97 -11.36
C HIS A 112 13.37 11.00 -9.91
N ILE A 113 13.35 12.16 -9.26
CA ILE A 113 12.76 12.32 -7.93
C ILE A 113 11.26 11.98 -7.96
N SER A 114 10.53 12.47 -8.96
CA SER A 114 9.10 12.16 -9.14
C SER A 114 8.84 10.67 -9.34
N ASN A 115 9.70 9.99 -10.12
CA ASN A 115 9.64 8.56 -10.32
C ASN A 115 9.94 7.78 -9.03
N LEU A 116 10.97 8.15 -8.28
CA LEU A 116 11.30 7.53 -7.00
C LEU A 116 10.18 7.66 -5.98
N ASN A 117 9.54 8.84 -5.90
CA ASN A 117 8.36 9.06 -5.07
C ASN A 117 7.20 8.18 -5.52
N SER A 118 6.96 8.06 -6.82
CA SER A 118 5.94 7.17 -7.36
C SER A 118 6.22 5.70 -7.02
N PHE A 119 7.47 5.24 -7.11
CA PHE A 119 7.87 3.89 -6.70
C PHE A 119 7.68 3.64 -5.21
N TYR A 120 8.05 4.61 -4.37
CA TYR A 120 7.78 4.55 -2.93
C TYR A 120 6.30 4.32 -2.68
N TYR A 121 5.45 5.14 -3.30
CA TYR A 121 4.01 5.07 -3.09
C TYR A 121 3.41 3.76 -3.56
N VAL A 122 3.76 3.27 -4.76
CA VAL A 122 3.27 1.98 -5.24
C VAL A 122 3.64 0.85 -4.28
N ARG A 123 4.86 0.84 -3.74
CA ARG A 123 5.32 -0.19 -2.81
C ARG A 123 4.63 -0.08 -1.46
N VAL A 124 4.55 1.11 -0.88
CA VAL A 124 3.92 1.29 0.44
C VAL A 124 2.41 1.10 0.37
N ASP A 125 1.73 1.67 -0.63
CA ASP A 125 0.28 1.55 -0.82
C ASP A 125 -0.10 0.07 -1.02
N ASN A 126 0.53 -0.61 -1.98
CA ASN A 126 0.09 -1.93 -2.43
C ASN A 126 0.80 -3.09 -1.72
N GLY A 127 2.06 -2.90 -1.33
CA GLY A 127 2.89 -3.94 -0.73
C GLY A 127 2.87 -3.96 0.80
N LEU A 128 2.46 -2.88 1.45
CA LEU A 128 2.42 -2.79 2.92
C LEU A 128 1.02 -2.45 3.42
N LEU A 129 0.50 -1.28 3.07
CA LEU A 129 -0.73 -0.76 3.66
C LEU A 129 -1.97 -1.55 3.24
N ALA A 130 -2.13 -1.85 1.95
CA ALA A 130 -3.26 -2.64 1.47
C ALA A 130 -3.34 -4.02 2.16
N PRO A 131 -2.28 -4.86 2.18
CA PRO A 131 -2.29 -6.12 2.93
C PRO A 131 -2.51 -5.93 4.43
N LEU A 132 -1.83 -4.96 5.07
CA LEU A 132 -1.94 -4.74 6.51
C LEU A 132 -3.36 -4.33 6.93
N LEU A 133 -3.96 -3.38 6.21
CA LEU A 133 -5.32 -2.92 6.48
C LEU A 133 -6.34 -4.04 6.20
N ALA A 134 -6.13 -4.84 5.16
CA ALA A 134 -6.96 -6.01 4.88
C ALA A 134 -6.91 -7.02 6.03
N PHE A 135 -5.70 -7.33 6.53
CA PHE A 135 -5.51 -8.20 7.68
C PHE A 135 -6.20 -7.66 8.94
N ILE A 136 -6.03 -6.37 9.24
CA ILE A 136 -6.71 -5.71 10.39
C ILE A 136 -8.22 -5.80 10.25
N THR A 137 -8.75 -5.52 9.05
CA THR A 137 -10.20 -5.57 8.78
C THR A 137 -10.76 -6.95 9.03
N VAL A 138 -10.14 -7.99 8.48
CA VAL A 138 -10.60 -9.38 8.68
C VAL A 138 -10.43 -9.82 10.13
N SER A 139 -9.29 -9.51 10.77
CA SER A 139 -9.08 -9.84 12.19
C SER A 139 -10.12 -9.18 13.11
N PHE A 140 -10.54 -7.95 12.80
CA PHE A 140 -11.61 -7.26 13.53
C PHE A 140 -12.96 -7.97 13.38
N ILE A 141 -13.27 -8.52 12.21
CA ILE A 141 -14.51 -9.27 11.96
C ILE A 141 -14.55 -10.57 12.79
N TYR A 142 -13.45 -11.32 12.83
CA TYR A 142 -13.41 -12.61 13.53
C TYR A 142 -13.06 -12.51 15.02
N GLY A 143 -12.54 -11.38 15.50
CA GLY A 143 -12.38 -11.08 16.93
C GLY A 143 -11.17 -11.71 17.63
N TYR A 144 -10.32 -12.44 16.90
CA TYR A 144 -9.02 -12.94 17.38
C TYR A 144 -8.01 -12.87 16.23
N PRO A 145 -6.68 -12.90 16.46
CA PRO A 145 -5.66 -12.95 15.41
C PRO A 145 -5.29 -14.40 15.02
N ASN A 146 -5.20 -14.69 13.71
CA ASN A 146 -4.74 -15.98 13.18
C ASN A 146 -3.21 -15.91 13.02
N ILE A 147 -2.48 -16.83 13.67
CA ILE A 147 -1.01 -16.78 13.74
C ILE A 147 -0.35 -16.91 12.36
N PHE A 148 -0.90 -17.75 11.48
CA PHE A 148 -0.38 -17.95 10.14
C PHE A 148 -0.54 -16.68 9.30
N LEU A 149 -1.74 -16.08 9.31
CA LEU A 149 -2.02 -14.84 8.58
C LEU A 149 -1.22 -13.66 9.15
N THR A 150 -1.05 -13.61 10.48
CA THR A 150 -0.20 -12.60 11.14
C THR A 150 1.24 -12.71 10.66
N THR A 151 1.78 -13.94 10.63
CA THR A 151 3.14 -14.20 10.16
C THR A 151 3.32 -13.80 8.70
N LEU A 152 2.35 -14.14 7.85
CA LEU A 152 2.36 -13.77 6.44
C LEU A 152 2.34 -12.24 6.25
N ALA A 153 1.47 -11.53 6.99
CA ALA A 153 1.41 -10.07 6.95
C ALA A 153 2.73 -9.42 7.40
N VAL A 154 3.38 -9.96 8.44
CA VAL A 154 4.69 -9.50 8.91
C VAL A 154 5.78 -9.71 7.85
N ILE A 155 5.83 -10.89 7.21
CA ILE A 155 6.81 -11.19 6.15
C ILE A 155 6.64 -10.24 4.96
N ILE A 156 5.40 -10.06 4.49
CA ILE A 156 5.09 -9.13 3.39
C ILE A 156 5.50 -7.71 3.76
N GLY A 157 5.17 -7.27 4.98
CA GLY A 157 5.55 -5.95 5.47
C GLY A 157 7.07 -5.76 5.51
N PHE A 158 7.81 -6.76 6.00
CA PHE A 158 9.27 -6.74 6.04
C PHE A 158 9.88 -6.64 4.63
N ILE A 159 9.45 -7.49 3.70
CA ILE A 159 9.93 -7.49 2.32
C ILE A 159 9.68 -6.12 1.67
N THR A 160 8.50 -5.56 1.85
CA THR A 160 8.14 -4.26 1.26
C THR A 160 8.97 -3.11 1.88
N LEU A 161 9.16 -3.12 3.19
CA LEU A 161 9.93 -2.08 3.90
C LEU A 161 11.43 -2.15 3.59
N ALA A 162 11.98 -3.33 3.26
CA ALA A 162 13.39 -3.49 2.90
C ALA A 162 13.82 -2.62 1.69
N TYR A 163 12.87 -2.18 0.87
CA TYR A 163 13.15 -1.30 -0.27
C TYR A 163 13.21 0.19 0.07
N VAL A 164 12.66 0.62 1.21
CA VAL A 164 12.61 2.03 1.60
C VAL A 164 14.00 2.64 1.81
N PRO A 165 14.98 1.97 2.46
CA PRO A 165 16.33 2.49 2.62
C PRO A 165 17.02 2.80 1.29
N ARG A 166 16.83 1.94 0.27
CA ARG A 166 17.40 2.17 -1.07
C ARG A 166 16.84 3.43 -1.72
N ILE A 167 15.51 3.59 -1.69
CA ILE A 167 14.84 4.79 -2.23
C ILE A 167 15.35 6.06 -1.52
N TYR A 168 15.50 6.00 -0.20
CA TYR A 168 16.03 7.11 0.58
C TYR A 168 17.46 7.49 0.14
N CYS A 169 18.36 6.50 -0.01
CA CYS A 169 19.73 6.75 -0.46
C CYS A 169 19.78 7.39 -1.85
N GLU A 170 18.99 6.90 -2.79
CA GLU A 170 18.92 7.45 -4.16
C GLU A 170 18.36 8.89 -4.14
N LEU A 171 17.27 9.15 -3.40
CA LEU A 171 16.74 10.51 -3.22
C LEU A 171 17.77 11.46 -2.63
N LYS A 172 18.49 11.02 -1.59
CA LYS A 172 19.55 11.82 -0.96
C LYS A 172 20.65 12.19 -1.95
N GLN A 173 21.05 11.28 -2.84
CA GLN A 173 22.04 11.56 -3.88
C GLN A 173 21.53 12.63 -4.86
N TYR A 174 20.30 12.49 -5.36
CA TYR A 174 19.72 13.48 -6.27
C TYR A 174 19.59 14.85 -5.62
N TYR A 175 19.20 14.94 -4.35
CA TYR A 175 19.18 16.21 -3.62
C TYR A 175 20.58 16.78 -3.42
N SER A 176 21.59 15.95 -3.10
CA SER A 176 22.95 16.48 -2.95
C SER A 176 23.52 17.08 -4.24
N CYS A 177 23.15 16.56 -5.42
CA CYS A 177 23.50 17.16 -6.71
C CYS A 177 22.87 18.55 -6.90
N LEU A 178 21.75 18.82 -6.24
CA LEU A 178 21.09 20.13 -6.23
C LEU A 178 21.71 21.07 -5.17
N ASP A 179 22.24 20.52 -4.07
CA ASP A 179 22.77 21.29 -2.93
C ASP A 179 24.27 21.70 -3.07
N THR A 180 25.08 21.06 -3.93
CA THR A 180 26.53 21.37 -4.08
C THR A 180 26.85 22.65 -4.90
N GLN A 181 26.11 23.73 -4.69
CA GLN A 181 26.39 25.08 -5.23
C GLN A 181 26.26 26.13 -4.13
#